data_AF-A0A4S2ATA8-F1
#
_entry.id   AF-A0A4S2ATA8-F1
#
_cell.length_a   1.000
_cell.length_b   1.000
_cell.length_c   1.000
_cell.angle_alpha   90.00
_cell.angle_beta   90.00
_cell.angle_gamma   90.00
#
_symmetry.space_group_name_H-M   'P 1'
#
loop_
_entity.id
_entity.type
_entity.pdbx_description
1 polymer ?
#
loop_
_entity_poly.entity_id
_entity_poly.type
_entity_poly.pdbx_seq_one_letter_code
_entity_poly.pdbx_strand_id
1 'polypeptide(L)'
;MTYQEIIDKYYPDDNELRHIYMKHARQVADLALAINRERSLNLDPVEVESAAMLHDIGIFATNAPGIHCHGDAHYMRHGVIGARLLRNEGAPESWALVAERHTGTGIPMEDILQQQLDLPLGDYCPESMLEKLICYADKFYSKSGDMAKKPLSRVRNSIARHGSDSLSRFDRLHEIFAIPDTEA
;
A
#
# COMPACT_ATOMS: atom_id res chain seq x y z
N MET A 1 -11.92 12.83 -12.32
CA MET A 1 -11.56 13.16 -10.93
C MET A 1 -10.09 12.81 -10.75
N THR A 2 -9.29 13.72 -10.21
CA THR A 2 -7.87 13.47 -9.92
C THR A 2 -7.71 12.70 -8.60
N TYR A 3 -6.55 12.10 -8.35
CA TYR A 3 -6.30 11.49 -7.04
C TYR A 3 -6.43 12.50 -5.90
N GLN A 4 -6.05 13.77 -6.13
CA GLN A 4 -6.09 14.82 -5.12
C GLN A 4 -7.53 15.18 -4.75
N GLU A 5 -8.43 15.27 -5.72
CA GLU A 5 -9.87 15.51 -5.48
C GLU A 5 -10.50 14.39 -4.63
N ILE A 6 -10.11 13.13 -4.87
CA ILE A 6 -10.57 12.00 -4.06
C ILE A 6 -10.02 12.12 -2.63
N ILE A 7 -8.74 12.40 -2.46
CA ILE A 7 -8.13 12.57 -1.13
C ILE A 7 -8.79 13.71 -0.37
N ASP A 8 -9.00 14.86 -0.99
CA ASP A 8 -9.61 16.03 -0.36
C ASP A 8 -11.06 15.78 0.07
N LYS A 9 -11.77 14.90 -0.64
CA LYS A 9 -13.12 14.46 -0.25
C LYS A 9 -13.12 13.62 1.04
N TYR A 10 -12.17 12.70 1.19
CA TYR A 10 -12.12 11.75 2.30
C TYR A 10 -11.27 12.23 3.50
N TYR A 11 -10.38 13.19 3.27
CA TYR A 11 -9.53 13.82 4.28
C TYR A 11 -9.68 15.34 4.20
N PRO A 12 -10.87 15.92 4.43
CA PRO A 12 -11.11 17.34 4.20
C PRO A 12 -10.39 18.27 5.19
N ASP A 13 -10.09 17.76 6.39
CA ASP A 13 -9.52 18.55 7.48
C ASP A 13 -7.99 18.52 7.45
N ASP A 14 -7.39 19.68 7.76
CA ASP A 14 -5.96 19.82 7.96
C ASP A 14 -5.56 19.33 9.36
N ASN A 15 -5.44 18.01 9.50
CA ASN A 15 -5.18 17.34 10.78
C ASN A 15 -4.02 16.32 10.69
N GLU A 16 -3.62 15.79 11.84
CA GLU A 16 -2.48 14.87 11.94
C GLU A 16 -2.69 13.59 11.12
N LEU A 17 -3.92 13.07 11.05
CA LEU A 17 -4.26 11.92 10.22
C LEU A 17 -3.99 12.22 8.73
N ARG A 18 -4.46 13.37 8.22
CA ARG A 18 -4.20 13.80 6.85
C ARG A 18 -2.70 13.98 6.60
N HIS A 19 -1.97 14.60 7.52
CA HIS A 19 -0.52 14.76 7.40
C HIS A 19 0.22 13.43 7.31
N ILE A 20 -0.11 12.48 8.20
CA ILE A 20 0.48 11.13 8.20
C ILE A 20 0.16 10.41 6.88
N TYR A 21 -1.11 10.43 6.47
CA TYR A 21 -1.56 9.82 5.22
C TYR A 21 -0.81 10.40 4.02
N MET A 22 -0.81 11.72 3.86
CA MET A 22 -0.19 12.41 2.72
C MET A 22 1.32 12.16 2.66
N LYS A 23 2.01 12.25 3.81
CA LYS A 23 3.45 11.98 3.89
C LYS A 23 3.76 10.54 3.48
N HIS A 24 3.04 9.57 4.03
CA HIS A 24 3.26 8.17 3.71
C HIS A 24 2.97 7.85 2.24
N ALA A 25 1.80 8.27 1.74
CA ALA A 25 1.40 8.04 0.36
C ALA A 25 2.42 8.63 -0.63
N ARG A 26 2.93 9.85 -0.36
CA ARG A 26 3.98 10.49 -1.15
C ARG A 26 5.29 9.70 -1.15
N GLN A 27 5.72 9.22 0.02
CA GLN A 27 6.95 8.41 0.14
C GLN A 27 6.87 7.11 -0.69
N VAL A 28 5.71 6.45 -0.67
CA VAL A 28 5.44 5.26 -1.48
C VAL A 28 5.44 5.59 -2.96
N ALA A 29 4.75 6.68 -3.36
CA ALA A 29 4.69 7.13 -4.74
C ALA A 29 6.08 7.51 -5.29
N ASP A 30 6.91 8.21 -4.53
CA ASP A 30 8.27 8.59 -4.94
C ASP A 30 9.15 7.36 -5.17
N LEU A 31 9.07 6.38 -4.26
CA LEU A 31 9.82 5.13 -4.41
C LEU A 31 9.32 4.32 -5.61
N ALA A 32 8.01 4.21 -5.80
CA ALA A 32 7.41 3.49 -6.92
C ALA A 32 7.79 4.13 -8.27
N LEU A 33 7.76 5.46 -8.37
CA LEU A 33 8.19 6.20 -9.56
C LEU A 33 9.68 6.01 -9.84
N ALA A 34 10.52 6.04 -8.80
CA ALA A 34 11.95 5.75 -8.95
C ALA A 34 12.18 4.33 -9.49
N ILE A 35 11.53 3.32 -8.90
CA ILE A 35 11.65 1.93 -9.37
C ILE A 35 11.13 1.79 -10.81
N ASN A 36 9.99 2.40 -11.13
CA ASN A 36 9.42 2.37 -12.49
C ASN A 36 10.43 2.87 -13.53
N ARG A 37 11.14 3.96 -13.23
CA ARG A 37 12.19 4.51 -14.07
C ARG A 37 13.43 3.61 -14.12
N GLU A 38 14.03 3.30 -12.98
CA GLU A 38 15.31 2.56 -12.92
C GLU A 38 15.20 1.13 -13.47
N ARG A 39 14.03 0.50 -13.33
CA ARG A 39 13.76 -0.84 -13.86
C ARG A 39 13.08 -0.85 -15.22
N SER A 40 12.83 0.33 -15.81
CA SER A 40 12.18 0.47 -17.13
C SER A 40 10.91 -0.39 -17.24
N LEU A 41 10.04 -0.32 -16.22
CA LEU A 41 8.82 -1.15 -16.17
C LEU A 41 7.78 -0.73 -17.21
N ASN A 42 7.96 0.43 -17.85
CA ASN A 42 7.07 1.00 -18.87
C ASN A 42 5.62 1.22 -18.38
N LEU A 43 5.43 1.42 -17.08
CA LEU A 43 4.14 1.87 -16.53
C LEU A 43 4.00 3.38 -16.74
N ASP A 44 2.78 3.83 -16.98
CA ASP A 44 2.46 5.27 -17.01
C ASP A 44 2.78 5.90 -15.64
N PRO A 45 3.71 6.86 -15.55
CA PRO A 45 4.04 7.53 -14.30
C PRO A 45 2.83 8.16 -13.60
N VAL A 46 1.85 8.68 -14.37
CA VAL A 46 0.64 9.27 -13.80
C VAL A 46 -0.23 8.20 -13.12
N GLU A 47 -0.30 7.01 -13.72
CA GLU A 47 -1.02 5.87 -13.14
C GLU A 47 -0.32 5.36 -11.87
N VAL A 48 1.01 5.23 -11.91
CA VAL A 48 1.83 4.83 -10.75
C VAL A 48 1.64 5.80 -9.57
N GLU A 49 1.75 7.10 -9.85
CA GLU A 49 1.57 8.13 -8.82
C GLU A 49 0.16 8.12 -8.26
N SER A 50 -0.86 8.11 -9.12
CA SER A 50 -2.26 8.17 -8.68
C SER A 50 -2.65 6.95 -7.83
N ALA A 51 -2.27 5.75 -8.26
CA ALA A 51 -2.55 4.54 -7.52
C ALA A 51 -1.80 4.48 -6.18
N ALA A 52 -0.53 4.91 -6.15
CA ALA A 52 0.25 4.97 -4.92
C ALA A 52 -0.29 6.03 -3.95
N MET A 53 -0.75 7.18 -4.45
CA MET A 53 -1.36 8.23 -3.63
C MET A 53 -2.69 7.82 -3.01
N LEU A 54 -3.36 6.78 -3.54
CA LEU A 54 -4.68 6.30 -3.11
C LEU A 54 -4.70 4.92 -2.45
N HIS A 55 -3.56 4.21 -2.41
CA HIS A 55 -3.52 2.81 -1.95
C HIS A 55 -4.09 2.62 -0.54
N ASP A 56 -3.92 3.61 0.32
CA ASP A 56 -4.37 3.61 1.72
C ASP A 56 -5.63 4.44 1.99
N ILE A 57 -6.36 4.89 0.97
CA ILE A 57 -7.46 5.87 1.14
C ILE A 57 -8.53 5.41 2.14
N GLY A 58 -8.62 4.10 2.44
CA GLY A 58 -9.54 3.55 3.43
C GLY A 58 -9.10 3.61 4.89
N ILE A 59 -7.88 4.05 5.24
CA ILE A 59 -7.39 3.96 6.63
C ILE A 59 -8.20 4.78 7.64
N PHE A 60 -8.80 5.90 7.21
CA PHE A 60 -9.58 6.78 8.10
C PHE A 60 -10.79 6.05 8.72
N ALA A 61 -11.33 5.05 8.02
CA ALA A 61 -12.48 4.26 8.47
C ALA A 61 -12.08 3.13 9.44
N THR A 62 -10.79 2.99 9.73
CA THR A 62 -10.28 1.92 10.60
C THR A 62 -9.86 2.41 11.99
N ASN A 63 -9.76 1.50 12.94
CA ASN A 63 -9.29 1.77 14.29
C ASN A 63 -7.78 1.53 14.40
N ALA A 64 -7.00 2.61 14.35
CA ALA A 64 -5.55 2.59 14.56
C ALA A 64 -5.12 3.89 15.25
N PRO A 65 -5.30 4.00 16.58
CA PRO A 65 -5.07 5.25 17.31
C PRO A 65 -3.64 5.76 17.22
N GLY A 66 -2.66 4.86 17.05
CA GLY A 66 -1.24 5.21 16.88
C GLY A 66 -0.92 5.99 15.59
N ILE A 67 -1.88 6.12 14.67
CA ILE A 67 -1.79 6.95 13.46
C ILE A 67 -3.00 7.90 13.33
N HIS A 68 -3.66 8.20 14.44
CA HIS A 68 -4.84 9.08 14.51
C HIS A 68 -6.08 8.60 13.72
N CYS A 69 -6.18 7.29 13.44
CA CYS A 69 -7.40 6.69 12.90
C CYS A 69 -8.31 6.21 14.06
N HIS A 70 -9.54 6.69 14.08
CA HIS A 70 -10.54 6.40 15.12
C HIS A 70 -11.85 5.83 14.55
N GLY A 71 -11.81 5.24 13.36
CA GLY A 71 -12.96 4.57 12.76
C GLY A 71 -13.27 3.22 13.43
N ASP A 72 -14.33 2.56 12.96
CA ASP A 72 -14.87 1.35 13.60
C ASP A 72 -14.26 0.05 13.06
N ALA A 73 -13.74 0.05 11.82
CA ALA A 73 -13.28 -1.18 11.18
C ALA A 73 -11.90 -1.62 11.71
N HIS A 74 -11.62 -2.93 11.69
CA HIS A 74 -10.28 -3.42 11.96
C HIS A 74 -9.28 -2.87 10.92
N TYR A 75 -8.06 -2.53 11.35
CA TYR A 75 -7.04 -1.91 10.48
C TYR A 75 -6.82 -2.69 9.18
N MET A 76 -6.85 -4.02 9.23
CA MET A 76 -6.66 -4.88 8.04
C MET A 76 -7.67 -4.60 6.91
N ARG A 77 -8.84 -4.04 7.21
CA ARG A 77 -9.89 -3.76 6.23
C ARG A 77 -9.66 -2.49 5.40
N HIS A 78 -8.65 -1.68 5.70
CA HIS A 78 -8.41 -0.42 4.97
C HIS A 78 -8.31 -0.62 3.45
N GLY A 79 -7.69 -1.71 2.98
CA GLY A 79 -7.58 -2.00 1.54
C GLY A 79 -8.93 -2.23 0.87
N VAL A 80 -9.76 -3.14 1.41
CA VAL A 80 -11.11 -3.42 0.86
C VAL A 80 -12.05 -2.22 0.98
N ILE A 81 -11.91 -1.44 2.06
CA ILE A 81 -12.66 -0.19 2.23
C ILE A 81 -12.23 0.79 1.15
N GLY A 82 -10.93 1.02 0.98
CA GLY A 82 -10.37 1.94 -0.01
C GLY A 82 -10.80 1.57 -1.42
N ALA A 83 -10.71 0.30 -1.80
CA ALA A 83 -11.16 -0.19 -3.09
C ALA A 83 -12.63 0.11 -3.37
N ARG A 84 -13.51 -0.10 -2.37
CA ARG A 84 -14.93 0.24 -2.50
C ARG A 84 -15.14 1.75 -2.67
N LEU A 85 -14.42 2.59 -1.92
CA LEU A 85 -14.50 4.04 -2.06
C LEU A 85 -14.10 4.48 -3.46
N LEU A 86 -12.97 3.97 -3.97
CA LEU A 86 -12.46 4.29 -5.30
C LEU A 86 -13.46 3.90 -6.41
N ARG A 87 -14.05 2.71 -6.32
CA ARG A 87 -15.10 2.27 -7.26
C ARG A 87 -16.33 3.18 -7.20
N ASN A 88 -16.74 3.63 -6.01
CA ASN A 88 -17.86 4.56 -5.84
C ASN A 88 -17.59 5.96 -6.42
N GLU A 89 -16.34 6.42 -6.41
CA GLU A 89 -15.94 7.69 -7.05
C GLU A 89 -15.77 7.57 -8.58
N GLY A 90 -15.92 6.36 -9.15
CA GLY A 90 -15.65 6.11 -10.56
C GLY A 90 -14.17 6.17 -10.93
N ALA A 91 -13.28 5.91 -9.98
CA ALA A 91 -11.85 5.81 -10.24
C ALA A 91 -11.53 4.58 -11.12
N PRO A 92 -10.40 4.57 -11.85
CA PRO A 92 -9.94 3.39 -12.58
C PRO A 92 -9.86 2.15 -11.69
N GLU A 93 -10.30 1.01 -12.22
CA GLU A 93 -10.27 -0.27 -11.48
C GLU A 93 -8.84 -0.67 -11.07
N SER A 94 -7.83 -0.28 -11.85
CA SER A 94 -6.43 -0.50 -11.49
C SER A 94 -6.05 0.15 -10.16
N TRP A 95 -6.62 1.32 -9.81
CA TRP A 95 -6.37 1.98 -8.53
C TRP A 95 -7.11 1.28 -7.38
N ALA A 96 -8.34 0.82 -7.64
CA ALA A 96 -9.11 0.06 -6.66
C ALA A 96 -8.43 -1.27 -6.31
N LEU A 97 -7.92 -1.99 -7.31
CA LEU A 97 -7.19 -3.24 -7.11
C LEU A 97 -5.88 -3.03 -6.34
N VAL A 98 -5.15 -1.95 -6.62
CA VAL A 98 -3.98 -1.57 -5.82
C VAL A 98 -4.37 -1.36 -4.35
N ALA A 99 -5.42 -0.58 -4.07
CA ALA A 99 -5.89 -0.38 -2.70
C ALA A 99 -6.28 -1.72 -2.05
N GLU A 100 -6.99 -2.58 -2.76
CA GLU A 100 -7.47 -3.88 -2.27
C GLU A 100 -6.33 -4.88 -1.95
N ARG A 101 -5.23 -4.84 -2.71
CA ARG A 101 -4.22 -5.92 -2.76
C ARG A 101 -2.82 -5.52 -2.32
N HIS A 102 -2.61 -4.28 -1.87
CA HIS A 102 -1.28 -3.83 -1.41
C HIS A 102 -0.91 -4.33 -0.01
N THR A 103 -1.88 -4.75 0.81
CA THR A 103 -1.66 -5.09 2.22
C THR A 103 -0.73 -6.29 2.38
N GLY A 104 0.21 -6.20 3.32
CA GLY A 104 1.23 -7.25 3.51
C GLY A 104 2.06 -7.43 2.24
N THR A 105 2.24 -8.68 1.81
CA THR A 105 2.84 -9.05 0.52
C THR A 105 1.87 -9.85 -0.32
N GLY A 106 0.60 -9.47 -0.25
CA GLY A 106 -0.55 -10.27 -0.68
C GLY A 106 -1.06 -11.19 0.43
N ILE A 107 -2.39 -11.27 0.54
CA ILE A 107 -3.11 -12.13 1.49
C ILE A 107 -3.93 -13.16 0.69
N PRO A 108 -3.44 -14.40 0.56
CA PRO A 108 -4.18 -15.51 -0.03
C PRO A 108 -5.46 -15.80 0.75
N MET A 109 -6.47 -16.34 0.06
CA MET A 109 -7.74 -16.72 0.68
C MET A 109 -7.54 -17.75 1.81
N GLU A 110 -6.56 -18.65 1.65
CA GLU A 110 -6.22 -19.68 2.63
C GLU A 110 -5.72 -19.05 3.93
N ASP A 111 -4.96 -17.95 3.86
CA ASP A 111 -4.47 -17.24 5.05
C ASP A 111 -5.62 -16.63 5.83
N ILE A 112 -6.65 -16.11 5.15
CA ILE A 112 -7.86 -15.57 5.78
C ILE A 112 -8.59 -16.65 6.56
N LEU A 113 -8.75 -17.84 5.96
CA LEU A 113 -9.43 -18.98 6.59
C LEU A 113 -8.62 -19.54 7.77
N GLN A 114 -7.31 -19.75 7.58
CA GLN A 114 -6.45 -20.37 8.58
C GLN A 114 -6.20 -19.45 9.79
N GLN A 115 -6.02 -18.16 9.55
CA GLN A 115 -5.70 -17.18 10.60
C GLN A 115 -6.94 -16.43 11.11
N GLN A 116 -8.13 -16.73 10.57
CA GLN A 116 -9.40 -16.07 10.91
C GLN A 116 -9.30 -14.54 10.79
N LEU A 117 -8.69 -14.07 9.70
CA LEU A 117 -8.47 -12.64 9.48
C LEU A 117 -9.81 -11.91 9.32
N ASP A 118 -9.93 -10.70 9.86
CA ASP A 118 -11.11 -9.83 9.66
C ASP A 118 -11.11 -9.21 8.26
N LEU A 119 -11.27 -10.07 7.25
CA LEU A 119 -11.40 -9.73 5.85
C LEU A 119 -12.52 -10.56 5.22
N PRO A 120 -13.24 -10.02 4.22
CA PRO A 120 -14.10 -10.85 3.38
C PRO A 120 -13.27 -11.98 2.74
N LEU A 121 -13.91 -13.12 2.44
CA LEU A 121 -13.22 -14.19 1.73
C LEU A 121 -12.91 -13.75 0.30
N GLY A 122 -11.63 -13.82 -0.07
CA GLY A 122 -11.11 -13.37 -1.34
C GLY A 122 -9.60 -13.63 -1.44
N ASP A 123 -9.06 -13.53 -2.65
CA ASP A 123 -7.61 -13.48 -2.86
C ASP A 123 -7.19 -12.02 -3.03
N TYR A 124 -6.37 -11.56 -2.09
CA TYR A 124 -5.86 -10.19 -2.04
C TYR A 124 -4.37 -10.13 -2.41
N CYS A 125 -3.88 -11.09 -3.22
CA CYS A 125 -2.54 -11.05 -3.75
C CYS A 125 -2.42 -10.07 -4.94
N PRO A 126 -1.32 -9.29 -5.02
CA PRO A 126 -1.11 -8.37 -6.14
C PRO A 126 -0.85 -9.13 -7.44
N GLU A 127 -1.62 -8.83 -8.49
CA GLU A 127 -1.55 -9.55 -9.77
C GLU A 127 -0.80 -8.76 -10.85
N SER A 128 -1.22 -7.53 -11.12
CA SER A 128 -0.58 -6.69 -12.14
C SER A 128 0.79 -6.14 -11.71
N MET A 129 1.55 -5.63 -12.67
CA MET A 129 2.84 -4.98 -12.38
C MET A 129 2.67 -3.74 -11.51
N LEU A 130 1.59 -2.97 -11.71
CA LEU A 130 1.25 -1.81 -10.90
C LEU A 130 0.95 -2.20 -9.44
N GLU A 131 0.09 -3.21 -9.23
CA GLU A 131 -0.21 -3.75 -7.89
C GLU A 131 1.06 -4.22 -7.18
N LYS A 132 1.89 -5.00 -7.87
CA LYS A 132 3.15 -5.55 -7.33
C LYS A 132 4.14 -4.46 -6.96
N LEU A 133 4.28 -3.44 -7.82
CA LEU A 133 5.19 -2.31 -7.61
C LEU A 133 4.80 -1.53 -6.35
N ILE A 134 3.52 -1.16 -6.22
CA ILE A 134 3.06 -0.36 -5.09
C ILE A 134 3.06 -1.17 -3.80
N CYS A 135 2.63 -2.44 -3.86
CA CYS A 135 2.75 -3.37 -2.73
C CYS A 135 4.19 -3.48 -2.24
N TYR A 136 5.16 -3.60 -3.14
CA TYR A 136 6.57 -3.65 -2.79
C TYR A 136 7.08 -2.33 -2.18
N ALA A 137 6.79 -1.19 -2.81
CA ALA A 137 7.23 0.12 -2.35
C ALA A 137 6.70 0.48 -0.95
N ASP A 138 5.44 0.15 -0.66
CA ASP A 138 4.81 0.37 0.65
C ASP A 138 5.60 -0.30 1.80
N LYS A 139 6.20 -1.47 1.57
CA LYS A 139 6.90 -2.21 2.64
C LYS A 139 8.09 -1.45 3.24
N PHE A 140 8.64 -0.49 2.51
CA PHE A 140 9.78 0.32 2.95
C PHE A 140 9.40 1.48 3.86
N TYR A 141 8.11 1.80 4.03
CA TYR A 141 7.68 2.93 4.86
C TYR A 141 6.72 2.49 5.97
N SER A 142 6.54 3.33 6.97
CA SER A 142 5.53 3.17 8.02
C SER A 142 4.83 4.49 8.23
N LYS A 143 3.58 4.41 8.72
CA LYS A 143 2.74 5.55 9.11
C LYS A 143 3.02 6.05 10.53
N SER A 144 4.01 5.48 11.21
CA SER A 144 4.39 5.80 12.59
C SER A 144 5.90 5.92 12.74
N GLY A 145 6.34 6.54 13.84
CA GLY A 145 7.75 6.80 14.13
C GLY A 145 8.31 7.95 13.32
N ASP A 146 9.57 7.86 12.92
CA ASP A 146 10.24 8.86 12.05
C ASP A 146 9.70 8.87 10.61
N MET A 147 8.99 7.80 10.23
CA MET A 147 8.55 7.50 8.86
C MET A 147 9.72 7.52 7.86
N ALA A 148 10.93 7.19 8.31
CA ALA A 148 12.08 7.08 7.42
C ALA A 148 12.01 5.79 6.59
N LYS A 149 12.68 5.79 5.43
CA LYS A 149 12.81 4.58 4.60
C LYS A 149 13.50 3.50 5.42
N LYS A 150 12.86 2.34 5.53
CA LYS A 150 13.37 1.17 6.27
C LYS A 150 14.50 0.52 5.47
N PRO A 151 15.60 0.10 6.11
CA PRO A 151 16.58 -0.76 5.45
C PRO A 151 15.96 -2.12 5.13
N LEU A 152 16.45 -2.77 4.06
CA LEU A 152 15.93 -4.06 3.58
C LEU A 152 15.86 -5.12 4.69
N SER A 153 16.88 -5.18 5.56
CA SER A 153 16.92 -6.12 6.69
C SER A 153 15.74 -5.91 7.65
N ARG A 154 15.37 -4.66 7.95
CA ARG A 154 14.21 -4.34 8.79
C ARG A 154 12.91 -4.75 8.10
N VAL A 155 12.79 -4.52 6.79
CA VAL A 155 11.60 -4.91 6.01
C VAL A 155 11.42 -6.44 6.03
N ARG A 156 12.46 -7.19 5.67
CA ARG A 156 12.46 -8.67 5.70
C ARG A 156 12.09 -9.22 7.09
N ASN A 157 12.72 -8.69 8.14
CA ASN A 157 12.44 -9.12 9.51
C ASN A 157 10.99 -8.85 9.95
N SER A 158 10.39 -7.74 9.48
CA SER A 158 8.99 -7.45 9.74
C SER A 158 8.06 -8.44 9.05
N ILE A 159 8.35 -8.79 7.79
CA ILE A 159 7.52 -9.69 6.98
C ILE A 159 7.65 -11.13 7.47
N ALA A 160 8.84 -11.56 7.89
CA ALA A 160 9.09 -12.91 8.41
C ALA A 160 8.21 -13.26 9.63
N ARG A 161 7.75 -12.26 10.39
CA ARG A 161 6.82 -12.46 11.51
C ARG A 161 5.44 -12.95 11.08
N HIS A 162 5.08 -12.75 9.81
CA HIS A 162 3.83 -13.20 9.20
C HIS A 162 3.98 -14.54 8.45
N GLY A 163 5.10 -15.25 8.63
CA GLY A 163 5.33 -16.57 8.05
C GLY A 163 6.32 -16.58 6.88
N SER A 164 6.84 -17.78 6.59
CA SER A 164 7.82 -18.04 5.52
C SER A 164 7.30 -17.70 4.13
N ASP A 165 6.00 -17.89 3.91
CA ASP A 165 5.38 -17.73 2.59
C ASP A 165 5.26 -16.25 2.24
N SER A 166 4.91 -15.41 3.22
CA SER A 166 4.93 -13.95 3.09
C SER A 166 6.33 -13.43 2.75
N LEU A 167 7.36 -13.93 3.44
CA LEU A 167 8.75 -13.56 3.14
C LEU A 167 9.17 -14.02 1.73
N SER A 168 8.78 -15.23 1.33
CA SER A 168 9.07 -15.73 -0.02
C SER A 168 8.39 -14.91 -1.11
N ARG A 169 7.16 -14.43 -0.87
CA ARG A 169 6.47 -13.48 -1.76
C ARG A 169 7.22 -12.16 -1.84
N PHE A 170 7.67 -11.62 -0.71
CA PHE A 170 8.50 -10.41 -0.69
C PHE A 170 9.79 -10.56 -1.50
N ASP A 171 10.50 -11.68 -1.33
CA ASP A 171 11.78 -11.91 -1.96
C ASP A 171 11.65 -11.93 -3.49
N ARG A 172 10.58 -12.55 -4.02
CA ARG A 172 10.26 -12.49 -5.45
C ARG A 172 9.99 -11.06 -5.95
N LEU A 173 9.30 -10.24 -5.17
CA LEU A 173 9.11 -8.82 -5.52
C LEU A 173 10.44 -8.06 -5.49
N HIS A 174 11.30 -8.36 -4.51
CA HIS A 174 12.60 -7.72 -4.37
C HIS A 174 13.52 -8.03 -5.56
N GLU A 175 13.52 -9.26 -6.09
CA GLU A 175 14.27 -9.63 -7.30
C GLU A 175 13.88 -8.76 -8.51
N ILE A 176 12.60 -8.42 -8.64
CA ILE A 176 12.07 -7.60 -9.74
C ILE A 176 12.41 -6.12 -9.53
N PHE A 177 12.24 -5.60 -8.30
CA PHE A 177 12.15 -4.17 -8.04
C PHE A 177 13.33 -3.55 -7.29
N ALA A 178 14.25 -4.34 -6.71
CA ALA A 178 15.40 -3.79 -5.99
C ALA A 178 16.17 -2.81 -6.88
N ILE A 179 16.44 -1.59 -6.45
CA ILE A 179 17.36 -0.72 -7.19
C ILE A 179 18.76 -1.01 -6.60
N PRO A 180 19.78 -1.35 -7.41
CA PRO A 180 21.14 -1.42 -6.90
C PRO A 180 21.49 -0.08 -6.27
N ASP A 181 22.15 -0.07 -5.10
CA ASP A 181 22.73 1.16 -4.60
C ASP A 181 23.74 1.64 -5.64
N THR A 182 23.39 2.65 -6.43
CA THR A 182 24.37 3.35 -7.26
C THR A 182 25.27 4.07 -6.27
N GLU A 183 26.49 3.56 -6.12
CA GLU A 183 27.56 4.26 -5.42
C GLU A 183 27.57 5.72 -5.90
N ALA A 184 27.40 6.64 -4.94
CA ALA A 184 27.48 8.07 -5.15
C ALA A 184 28.93 8.50 -5.44
#